data_AF-A0A066PMR5-F1
#
_entry.id   AF-A0A066PMR5-F1
#
_cell.length_a   1.000
_cell.length_b   1.000
_cell.length_c   1.000
_cell.angle_alpha   90.00
_cell.angle_beta   90.00
_cell.angle_gamma   90.00
#
_symmetry.space_group_name_H-M   'P 1'
#
loop_
_entity.id
_entity.type
_entity.pdbx_description
1 polymer ?
#
loop_
_entity_poly.entity_id
_entity_poly.type
_entity_poly.pdbx_seq_one_letter_code
_entity_poly.pdbx_strand_id
1 'polypeptide(L)'
;MDFAEFRWRHLNFFQHHCIILARVPRADCPEHGVKRVRVPWAREGSGFTLLFEQVALMLAREMPVQARHGKWLSPTSGSGESSGITSGRHWIGSTLPN
;
A
#
# COMPACT_ATOMS: atom_id res chain seq x y z
N MET A 1 -35.56 22.96 9.31
CA MET A 1 -34.91 22.18 8.25
C MET A 1 -33.53 21.84 8.74
N ASP A 2 -33.25 20.54 8.88
CA ASP A 2 -32.00 20.08 9.49
C ASP A 2 -30.93 19.95 8.42
N PHE A 3 -29.88 20.77 8.54
CA PHE A 3 -28.71 20.72 7.67
C PHE A 3 -27.52 20.27 8.50
N ALA A 4 -26.75 19.32 7.98
CA ALA A 4 -25.48 18.93 8.57
C ALA A 4 -24.33 19.52 7.74
N GLU A 5 -23.35 20.11 8.42
CA GLU A 5 -22.15 20.62 7.77
C GLU A 5 -21.15 19.47 7.52
N PHE A 6 -20.67 19.38 6.28
CA PHE A 6 -19.71 18.38 5.87
C PHE A 6 -18.46 19.05 5.30
N ARG A 7 -17.33 18.40 5.57
CA ARG A 7 -16.00 18.79 5.10
C ARG A 7 -15.38 17.66 4.31
N TRP A 8 -15.03 17.92 3.06
CA TRP A 8 -14.29 16.97 2.22
C TRP A 8 -12.92 17.50 1.85
N ARG A 9 -11.94 16.59 1.84
CA ARG A 9 -10.62 16.84 1.30
C ARG A 9 -10.64 16.62 -0.21
N HIS A 10 -10.31 17.67 -0.96
CA HIS A 10 -10.14 17.59 -2.41
C HIS A 10 -8.66 17.45 -2.77
N LEU A 11 -8.39 17.15 -4.04
CA LEU A 11 -7.04 17.22 -4.58
C LEU A 11 -6.47 18.62 -4.35
N ASN A 12 -5.18 18.69 -4.00
CA ASN A 12 -4.51 19.97 -3.89
C ASN A 12 -4.50 20.66 -5.25
N PHE A 13 -5.02 21.88 -5.30
CA PHE A 13 -4.73 22.77 -6.42
C PHE A 13 -3.31 23.28 -6.21
N PHE A 14 -2.38 22.74 -6.97
CA PHE A 14 -0.95 23.03 -6.86
C PHE A 14 -0.40 22.73 -5.45
N GLN A 15 0.18 23.74 -4.80
CA GLN A 15 0.77 23.66 -3.47
C GLN A 15 -0.23 24.01 -2.36
N HIS A 16 -1.51 24.23 -2.68
CA HIS A 16 -2.51 24.67 -1.72
C HIS A 16 -3.48 23.56 -1.33
N HIS A 17 -3.76 23.50 -0.02
CA HIS A 17 -4.76 22.61 0.53
C HIS A 17 -6.16 23.05 0.10
N CYS A 18 -6.83 22.25 -0.74
CA CYS A 18 -8.23 22.45 -1.10
C CYS A 18 -9.15 21.62 -0.21
N ILE A 19 -10.22 22.27 0.29
CA ILE A 19 -11.26 21.69 1.14
C ILE A 19 -12.60 22.16 0.58
N ILE A 20 -13.57 21.25 0.48
CA ILE A 20 -14.96 21.57 0.14
C ILE A 20 -15.78 21.57 1.42
N LEU A 21 -16.47 22.67 1.70
CA LEU A 21 -17.42 22.81 2.79
C LEU A 21 -18.82 22.94 2.19
N ALA A 22 -19.75 22.07 2.59
CA ALA A 22 -21.14 22.23 2.19
C ALA A 22 -22.09 21.76 3.29
N ARG A 23 -23.26 22.40 3.32
CA ARG A 23 -24.38 21.98 4.16
C ARG A 23 -25.24 21.00 3.37
N VAL A 24 -25.33 19.77 3.85
CA VAL A 24 -26.13 18.71 3.20
C VAL A 24 -27.47 18.58 3.92
N PRO A 25 -28.60 18.67 3.21
CA PRO A 25 -29.91 18.49 3.82
C PRO A 25 -30.10 17.04 4.29
N ARG A 26 -30.66 16.92 5.49
CA ARG A 26 -31.11 15.66 6.07
C ARG A 26 -32.63 15.60 5.94
N ALA A 27 -33.14 14.56 5.29
CA ALA A 27 -34.56 14.25 5.23
C ALA A 27 -34.88 13.19 6.28
N ASP A 28 -35.81 13.49 7.19
CA ASP A 28 -36.37 12.53 8.12
C ASP A 28 -37.71 12.04 7.56
N CYS A 29 -37.77 10.77 7.16
CA CYS A 29 -39.00 10.16 6.67
C CYS A 29 -39.46 9.11 7.69
N PRO A 30 -40.70 9.20 8.20
CA PRO A 30 -41.19 8.26 9.22
C PRO A 30 -41.24 6.80 8.73
N GLU A 31 -41.40 6.57 7.43
CA GLU A 31 -41.42 5.20 6.87
C GLU A 31 -40.04 4.70 6.41
N HIS A 32 -39.18 5.59 5.93
CA HIS A 32 -37.89 5.23 5.30
C HIS A 32 -36.68 5.55 6.18
N GLY A 33 -36.93 6.07 7.38
CA GLY A 33 -35.92 6.58 8.29
C GLY A 33 -35.24 7.86 7.78
N VAL A 34 -34.12 8.15 8.42
CA VAL A 34 -33.31 9.33 8.13
C VAL A 34 -32.41 9.07 6.93
N LYS A 35 -32.57 9.87 5.87
CA LYS A 35 -31.71 9.83 4.69
C LYS A 35 -31.06 11.19 4.46
N ARG A 36 -29.82 11.18 3.96
CA ARG A 36 -29.12 12.39 3.53
C ARG A 36 -29.06 12.43 2.01
N VAL A 37 -29.08 13.62 1.43
CA VAL A 37 -28.93 13.78 -0.01
C VAL A 37 -27.51 13.37 -0.41
N ARG A 38 -27.41 12.56 -1.47
CA ARG A 38 -26.13 12.19 -2.07
C ARG A 38 -25.58 13.38 -2.87
N VAL A 39 -24.41 13.86 -2.47
CA VAL A 39 -23.69 14.90 -3.20
C VAL A 39 -22.97 14.30 -4.42
N PRO A 40 -22.85 15.02 -5.55
CA PRO A 40 -22.28 14.44 -6.77
C PRO A 40 -20.76 14.25 -6.72
N TRP A 41 -20.07 14.90 -5.78
CA TRP A 41 -18.60 14.87 -5.68
C TRP A 41 -18.05 13.97 -4.57
N ALA A 42 -18.88 13.34 -3.73
CA ALA A 42 -18.43 12.48 -2.64
C ALA A 42 -19.42 11.34 -2.36
N ARG A 43 -18.90 10.20 -1.90
CA ARG A 43 -19.74 9.09 -1.43
C ARG A 43 -20.30 9.38 -0.04
N GLU A 44 -21.40 8.72 0.30
CA GLU A 44 -21.99 8.78 1.64
C GLU A 44 -20.96 8.32 2.68
N GLY A 45 -20.68 9.19 3.66
CA GLY A 45 -19.70 8.91 4.71
C GLY A 45 -18.23 9.04 4.29
N SER A 46 -17.92 9.36 3.03
CA SER A 46 -16.54 9.64 2.62
C SER A 46 -16.14 11.05 3.03
N GLY A 47 -14.93 11.19 3.59
CA GLY A 47 -14.28 12.48 3.87
C GLY A 47 -13.48 13.02 2.68
N PHE A 48 -13.49 12.31 1.54
CA PHE A 48 -12.75 12.68 0.34
C PHE A 48 -13.68 12.87 -0.85
N THR A 49 -13.26 13.68 -1.81
CA THR A 49 -13.97 13.79 -3.09
C THR A 49 -13.70 12.57 -3.97
N LEU A 50 -14.65 12.21 -4.84
CA LEU A 50 -14.52 11.14 -5.84
C LEU A 50 -13.27 11.31 -6.71
N LEU A 51 -12.98 12.54 -7.13
CA LEU A 51 -11.77 12.85 -7.91
C LEU A 51 -10.48 12.56 -7.13
N PHE A 52 -10.45 12.85 -5.83
CA PHE A 52 -9.32 12.51 -4.97
C PHE A 52 -9.16 10.99 -4.85
N GLU A 53 -10.26 10.26 -4.61
CA GLU A 53 -10.26 8.79 -4.56
C GLU A 53 -9.73 8.20 -5.89
N GLN A 54 -10.14 8.76 -7.03
CA GLN A 54 -9.67 8.32 -8.35
C GLN A 54 -8.17 8.55 -8.53
N VAL A 55 -7.65 9.72 -8.16
CA VAL A 55 -6.21 10.02 -8.26
C VAL A 55 -5.39 9.12 -7.34
N ALA A 56 -5.86 8.88 -6.10
CA ALA A 56 -5.22 7.96 -5.18
C ALA A 56 -5.15 6.53 -5.76
N LEU A 57 -6.23 6.06 -6.40
CA LEU A 57 -6.27 4.75 -7.06
C LEU A 57 -5.35 4.69 -8.28
N MET A 58 -5.25 5.76 -9.08
CA MET A 58 -4.29 5.82 -10.20
C MET A 58 -2.85 5.74 -9.69
N LEU A 59 -2.51 6.50 -8.64
CA LEU A 59 -1.17 6.45 -8.04
C LEU A 59 -0.85 5.09 -7.44
N ALA A 60 -1.82 4.45 -6.79
CA ALA A 60 -1.65 3.10 -6.24
C ALA A 60 -1.38 2.04 -7.32
N ARG A 61 -1.82 2.27 -8.57
CA ARG A 61 -1.51 1.40 -9.71
C ARG A 61 -0.08 1.56 -10.21
N GLU A 62 0.42 2.80 -10.25
CA GLU A 62 1.78 3.11 -10.72
C GLU A 62 2.86 2.77 -9.69
N MET A 63 2.50 2.71 -8.42
CA MET A 63 3.35 2.18 -7.36
C MET A 63 2.78 0.84 -6.88
N PRO A 64 2.89 -0.26 -7.65
CA PRO A 64 2.64 -1.57 -7.09
C PRO A 64 3.65 -1.70 -5.96
N VAL A 65 3.17 -1.71 -4.71
CA VAL A 65 3.97 -2.03 -3.54
C VAL A 65 4.39 -3.49 -3.72
N GLN A 66 5.43 -3.69 -4.51
CA GLN A 66 6.34 -4.80 -4.40
C GLN A 66 7.19 -4.49 -3.17
N ALA A 67 6.53 -4.44 -2.01
CA ALA A 67 7.15 -4.79 -0.75
C ALA A 67 7.44 -6.28 -0.85
N ARG A 68 8.46 -6.62 -1.63
CA ARG A 68 9.10 -7.91 -1.64
C ARG A 68 9.92 -7.97 -0.35
N HIS A 69 9.22 -8.09 0.76
CA HIS A 69 9.79 -8.63 1.99
C HIS A 69 10.52 -9.91 1.60
N GLY A 70 11.84 -9.93 1.79
CA GLY A 70 12.67 -11.13 1.80
C GLY A 70 13.08 -11.69 0.43
N LYS A 71 14.11 -11.11 -0.19
CA LYS A 71 15.09 -11.92 -0.93
C LYS A 71 16.51 -11.51 -0.56
N TRP A 72 16.87 -11.75 0.70
CA TRP A 72 18.26 -11.78 1.17
C TRP A 72 18.82 -13.22 1.28
N LEU A 73 18.10 -14.22 0.77
CA LEU A 73 18.60 -15.60 0.70
C LEU A 73 18.85 -15.95 -0.77
N SER A 74 20.10 -15.80 -1.20
CA SER A 74 20.66 -16.62 -2.26
C SER A 74 20.63 -18.08 -1.78
N PRO A 75 20.03 -19.02 -2.53
CA PRO A 75 20.37 -20.42 -2.35
C PRO A 75 21.77 -20.59 -2.91
N THR A 76 22.76 -20.81 -2.05
CA THR A 76 23.90 -21.66 -2.43
C THR A 76 23.34 -23.06 -2.63
N SER A 77 22.74 -23.32 -3.79
CA SER A 77 22.53 -24.67 -4.27
C SER A 77 23.82 -25.13 -4.91
N GLY A 78 24.62 -25.86 -4.15
CA GLY A 78 25.59 -26.77 -4.73
C GLY A 78 24.84 -27.78 -5.61
N SER A 79 25.25 -27.88 -6.86
CA SER A 79 25.03 -29.04 -7.72
C SER A 79 26.27 -29.17 -8.58
N GLY A 80 26.99 -30.27 -8.40
CA GLY A 80 28.36 -30.43 -8.85
C GLY A 80 28.54 -30.46 -10.36
N GLU A 81 29.72 -30.02 -10.78
CA GLU A 81 30.29 -30.42 -12.05
C GLU A 81 31.79 -30.68 -11.86
N SER A 82 32.21 -31.82 -12.39
CA SER A 82 33.52 -32.44 -12.29
C SER A 82 34.65 -31.57 -12.81
N SER A 83 35.74 -31.50 -12.05
CA SER A 83 37.07 -31.20 -12.60
C SER A 83 38.12 -31.91 -11.75
N GLY A 84 38.55 -33.06 -12.26
CA GLY A 84 39.76 -33.71 -11.75
C GLY A 84 40.95 -32.81 -12.02
N ILE A 85 41.56 -32.30 -10.97
CA ILE A 85 42.96 -31.87 -10.97
C ILE A 85 43.62 -32.53 -9.76
N THR A 86 44.43 -33.52 -10.12
CA THR A 86 45.40 -34.28 -9.34
C THR A 86 46.35 -33.37 -8.56
N SER A 87 46.94 -33.94 -7.50
CA SER A 87 48.11 -33.44 -6.73
C SER A 87 47.72 -32.45 -5.62
N GLY A 88 47.82 -32.78 -4.34
CA GLY A 88 48.69 -33.72 -3.67
C GLY A 88 49.30 -33.01 -2.46
N ARG A 89 49.51 -33.76 -1.36
CA ARG A 89 50.19 -33.35 -0.12
C ARG A 89 49.32 -32.44 0.77
N HIS A 90 49.25 -32.57 2.08
CA HIS A 90 49.86 -33.40 3.11
C HIS A 90 49.25 -32.83 4.42
N TRP A 91 49.48 -33.51 5.55
CA TRP A 91 49.08 -33.16 6.93
C TRP A 91 47.76 -33.74 7.43
N ILE A 92 47.84 -35.01 7.84
CA ILE A 92 47.03 -35.51 8.95
C ILE A 92 47.96 -36.20 9.95
N GLY A 93 48.06 -35.60 11.13
CA GLY A 93 48.15 -36.24 12.45
C GLY A 93 49.11 -37.41 12.69
N SER A 94 50.07 -37.13 13.58
CA SER A 94 50.32 -37.87 14.84
C SER A 94 50.89 -39.29 14.82
N THR A 95 52.12 -39.42 15.36
CA THR A 95 52.64 -40.51 16.23
C THR A 95 53.98 -40.02 16.84
N LEU A 96 53.97 -39.46 18.06
CA LEU A 96 54.40 -40.05 19.36
C LEU A 96 55.95 -40.22 19.54
N PRO A 97 56.47 -40.19 20.79
CA PRO A 97 57.77 -39.59 21.15
C PRO A 97 58.92 -40.60 21.28
N ASN A 98 60.15 -40.08 21.17
CA ASN A 98 61.28 -40.34 22.06
C ASN A 98 62.32 -39.22 21.89
#